data_AF-A0A7S4KGF3-F1
#
_entry.id   AF-A0A7S4KGF3-F1
#
_cell.length_a   1.000
_cell.length_b   1.000
_cell.length_c   1.000
_cell.angle_alpha   90.00
_cell.angle_beta   90.00
_cell.angle_gamma   90.00
#
_symmetry.space_group_name_H-M   'P 1'
#
loop_
_entity.id
_entity.type
_entity.pdbx_description
1 polymer ?
#
loop_
_entity_poly.entity_id
_entity_poly.type
_entity_poly.pdbx_seq_one_letter_code
_entity_poly.pdbx_strand_id
1 'polypeptide(L)'
;KFTKVILASSPGVSDPPRSAPLKYIPYMMPLGWNLNQRYWVDWAAWKPDPFRPVYREKNFLNTWPSRFSYHGKSRFVPLVNIRYSPQALEEAIKLIPDGARFFSSGLFKDVRRPPRRIKAYSDGIVHDWWLNYWTLHSIRYQLKLCHNHLNKETKRLLEETSPEEDARRMVSNYDEYRMYVDYEETKLARDHRSRWINVHRSLQGMSTKIKQSNEENRYYAHKKKQDEFWSARKILINRVKAMRHSGSDVSSADLPVPTFRIRAFELE
;
A
#
# COMPACT_ATOMS: atom_id res chain seq x y z
N LYS A 1 4.43 76.12 -0.33
CA LYS A 1 3.70 74.83 -0.24
C LYS A 1 4.69 73.75 0.17
N PHE A 2 4.76 73.41 1.46
CA PHE A 2 5.55 72.30 1.97
C PHE A 2 4.60 71.28 2.57
N THR A 3 4.56 70.08 2.00
CA THR A 3 3.76 68.94 2.46
C THR A 3 4.42 68.34 3.70
N LYS A 4 3.79 68.48 4.87
CA LYS A 4 4.14 67.72 6.07
C LYS A 4 3.81 66.24 5.82
N VAL A 5 4.83 65.43 5.60
CA VAL A 5 4.73 63.97 5.68
C VAL A 5 4.50 63.62 7.16
N ILE A 6 3.30 63.14 7.49
CA ILE A 6 3.00 62.56 8.79
C ILE A 6 3.62 61.15 8.78
N LEU A 7 4.80 61.02 9.37
CA LEU A 7 5.35 59.71 9.72
C LEU A 7 4.45 59.10 10.79
N ALA A 8 3.89 57.92 10.49
CA ALA A 8 3.19 57.12 11.49
C ALA A 8 4.15 56.80 12.63
N SER A 9 3.79 57.20 13.85
CA SER A 9 4.50 56.80 15.06
C SER A 9 4.44 55.28 15.19
N SER A 10 5.60 54.64 15.20
CA SER A 10 5.71 53.25 15.66
C SER A 10 5.14 53.19 17.08
N PRO A 11 4.23 52.24 17.40
CA PRO A 11 3.75 52.12 18.77
C PRO A 11 4.95 51.85 19.68
N GLY A 12 5.08 52.69 20.70
CA GLY A 12 6.15 52.59 21.68
C GLY A 12 6.20 51.17 22.25
N VAL A 13 7.40 50.59 22.26
CA VAL A 13 7.71 49.38 23.01
C VAL A 13 7.75 49.78 24.48
N SER A 14 6.58 49.90 25.12
CA SER A 14 6.50 49.91 26.57
C SER A 14 6.61 48.47 27.08
N ASP A 15 7.40 48.26 28.13
CA ASP A 15 7.49 46.97 28.79
C ASP A 15 6.07 46.51 29.19
N PRO A 16 5.59 45.36 28.70
CA PRO A 16 4.25 44.91 29.01
C PRO A 16 4.12 44.64 30.52
N PRO A 17 3.00 45.00 31.17
CA PRO A 17 2.76 44.69 32.57
C PRO A 17 2.84 43.17 32.77
N ARG A 18 3.44 42.73 33.90
CA ARG A 18 3.74 41.32 34.23
C ARG A 18 2.54 40.35 34.14
N SER A 19 1.31 40.86 34.06
CA SER A 19 0.05 40.10 34.03
C SER A 19 -0.71 40.15 32.70
N ALA A 20 -0.19 40.79 31.65
CA ALA A 20 -0.87 40.80 30.35
C ALA A 20 -0.79 39.41 29.69
N PRO A 21 -1.90 38.85 29.17
CA PRO A 21 -1.85 37.62 28.39
C PRO A 21 -0.99 37.87 27.14
N LEU A 22 -0.06 36.95 26.87
CA LEU A 22 0.82 37.02 25.70
C LEU A 22 -0.01 36.95 24.43
N LYS A 23 -0.28 38.11 23.83
CA LYS A 23 -1.12 38.26 22.63
C LYS A 23 -0.44 37.71 21.38
N TYR A 24 0.90 37.78 21.32
CA TYR A 24 1.71 37.24 20.24
C TYR A 24 2.97 36.60 20.82
N ILE A 25 3.24 35.37 20.40
CA ILE A 25 4.49 34.66 20.69
C ILE A 25 5.45 34.92 19.52
N PRO A 26 6.77 35.03 19.73
CA PRO A 26 7.74 35.22 18.64
C PRO A 26 7.57 34.25 17.45
N TYR A 27 7.10 33.02 17.69
CA TYR A 27 6.78 32.03 16.65
C TYR A 27 5.60 32.39 15.73
N MET A 28 4.76 33.36 16.08
CA MET A 28 3.53 33.71 15.35
C MET A 28 3.73 34.85 14.34
N MET A 29 4.91 35.49 14.27
CA MET A 29 5.11 36.65 13.41
C MET A 29 5.36 36.26 11.93
N PRO A 30 4.65 36.88 10.95
CA PRO A 30 4.53 36.41 9.56
C PRO A 30 5.74 36.69 8.64
N LEU A 31 6.60 37.64 9.02
CA LEU A 31 7.89 37.87 8.38
C LEU A 31 8.94 37.32 9.33
N GLY A 32 9.57 36.20 8.97
CA GLY A 32 10.55 35.51 9.80
C GLY A 32 11.71 36.38 10.31
N TRP A 33 11.47 37.15 11.36
CA TRP A 33 12.30 37.06 12.54
C TRP A 33 12.08 35.63 13.06
N ASN A 34 12.65 34.56 12.50
CA ASN A 34 14.08 34.24 12.59
C ASN A 34 14.88 35.22 13.45
N LEU A 35 14.34 35.65 14.60
CA LEU A 35 15.15 35.76 15.80
C LEU A 35 15.73 34.37 15.91
N ASN A 36 16.95 34.28 15.45
CA ASN A 36 17.70 33.07 15.37
C ASN A 36 18.17 32.85 16.82
N GLN A 37 17.20 32.70 17.76
CA GLN A 37 17.33 32.36 19.19
C GLN A 37 17.84 30.93 19.36
N ARG A 38 18.47 30.41 18.31
CA ARG A 38 19.43 29.36 18.43
C ARG A 38 20.61 30.03 19.13
N TYR A 39 21.01 29.48 20.26
CA TYR A 39 22.14 29.91 21.08
C TYR A 39 23.41 30.33 20.32
N TRP A 40 23.57 29.92 19.05
CA TRP A 40 24.75 30.15 18.21
C TRP A 40 24.63 31.27 17.16
N VAL A 41 23.44 31.86 16.93
CA VAL A 41 23.26 32.84 15.83
C VAL A 41 23.03 34.28 16.33
N ASP A 42 22.52 34.47 17.55
CA ASP A 42 22.42 35.79 18.20
C ASP A 42 23.25 35.80 19.51
N TRP A 43 24.57 35.91 19.35
CA TRP A 43 25.57 35.89 20.43
C TRP A 43 25.52 37.14 21.34
N ALA A 44 24.78 38.19 20.95
CA ALA A 44 24.64 39.42 21.72
C ALA A 44 23.37 39.47 22.59
N ALA A 45 22.35 38.66 22.29
CA ALA A 45 21.06 38.64 23.00
C ALA A 45 20.79 37.24 23.54
N TRP A 46 21.48 36.87 24.62
CA TRP A 46 21.46 35.57 25.30
C TRP A 46 20.12 35.24 25.97
N LYS A 47 19.03 35.16 25.23
CA LYS A 47 17.73 34.74 25.78
C LYS A 47 17.16 33.60 24.94
N PRO A 48 17.17 32.35 25.46
CA PRO A 48 16.48 31.26 24.80
C PRO A 48 14.98 31.56 24.77
N ASP A 49 14.30 31.04 23.75
CA ASP A 49 12.85 31.05 23.69
C ASP A 49 12.26 30.48 25.00
N PRO A 50 11.39 31.23 25.71
CA PRO A 50 10.80 30.77 26.97
C PRO A 50 9.84 29.59 26.80
N PHE A 51 9.33 29.32 25.59
CA PHE A 51 8.38 28.23 25.32
C PHE A 51 9.04 26.93 24.87
N ARG A 52 10.36 26.92 24.71
CA ARG A 52 11.12 25.76 24.30
C ARG A 52 11.49 24.89 25.51
N PRO A 53 11.42 23.55 25.40
CA PRO A 53 12.00 22.68 26.41
C PRO A 53 13.53 22.84 26.43
N VAL A 54 14.10 22.96 27.63
CA VAL A 54 15.54 23.16 27.86
C VAL A 54 16.36 22.02 27.26
N TYR A 55 15.89 20.79 27.44
CA TYR A 55 16.51 19.57 26.92
C TYR A 55 15.59 18.85 25.93
N ARG A 56 16.18 18.30 24.86
CA ARG A 56 15.51 17.43 23.89
C ARG A 56 16.40 16.21 23.65
N GLU A 57 15.99 15.05 24.14
CA GLU A 57 16.72 13.78 23.93
C GLU A 57 16.90 13.48 22.43
N LYS A 58 15.85 13.75 21.64
CA LYS A 58 15.87 13.59 20.18
C LYS A 58 15.49 14.88 19.51
N ASN A 59 16.35 15.34 18.61
CA ASN A 59 16.07 16.47 17.75
C ASN A 59 14.96 16.15 16.76
N PHE A 60 14.32 17.20 16.25
CA PHE A 60 13.25 17.12 15.26
C PHE A 60 13.59 16.20 14.07
N LEU A 61 14.83 16.26 13.57
CA LEU A 61 15.34 15.40 12.49
C LEU A 61 15.33 13.91 12.84
N ASN A 62 15.52 13.56 14.11
CA ASN A 62 15.48 12.18 14.60
C ASN A 62 14.05 11.71 14.93
N THR A 63 13.10 12.63 15.07
CA THR A 63 11.67 12.34 15.25
C THR A 63 10.86 12.48 13.96
N TRP A 64 11.46 12.96 12.87
CA TRP A 64 10.75 13.31 11.65
C TRP A 64 10.29 12.09 10.84
N PRO A 65 9.23 12.21 10.02
CA PRO A 65 8.68 11.06 9.30
C PRO A 65 9.66 10.32 8.37
N SER A 66 10.69 11.01 7.90
CA SER A 66 11.76 10.44 7.08
C SER A 66 12.61 9.40 7.81
N ARG A 67 12.61 9.36 9.15
CA ARG A 67 13.31 8.35 9.96
C ARG A 67 12.37 7.41 10.73
N PHE A 68 11.07 7.36 10.40
CA PHE A 68 10.15 6.38 10.99
C PHE A 68 10.57 4.92 10.75
N SER A 69 11.43 4.65 9.76
CA SER A 69 12.03 3.34 9.53
C SER A 69 12.89 2.83 10.68
N TYR A 70 13.48 3.73 11.48
CA TYR A 70 14.25 3.40 12.69
C TYR A 70 13.38 3.38 13.95
N HIS A 71 12.24 4.07 13.93
CA HIS A 71 11.30 4.10 15.05
C HIS A 71 10.32 2.92 15.02
N GLY A 72 9.82 2.56 13.84
CA GLY A 72 8.97 1.40 13.62
C GLY A 72 9.76 0.19 13.12
N LYS A 73 9.12 -0.98 13.11
CA LYS A 73 9.70 -2.18 12.50
C LYS A 73 9.80 -1.98 10.98
N SER A 74 11.04 -1.84 10.48
CA SER A 74 11.36 -1.85 9.05
C SER A 74 12.09 -3.14 8.66
N ARG A 75 12.23 -3.38 7.36
CA ARG A 75 12.91 -4.58 6.84
C ARG A 75 14.42 -4.59 7.13
N PHE A 76 15.01 -3.43 7.40
CA PHE A 76 16.46 -3.26 7.48
C PHE A 76 17.02 -3.37 8.90
N VAL A 77 16.16 -3.29 9.93
CA VAL A 77 16.59 -3.31 11.33
C VAL A 77 15.99 -4.54 12.01
N PRO A 78 16.79 -5.61 12.26
CA PRO A 78 16.33 -6.69 13.13
C PRO A 78 16.09 -6.13 14.54
N LEU A 79 14.93 -6.44 15.11
CA LEU A 79 14.55 -5.93 16.44
C LEU A 79 15.21 -6.72 17.57
N VAL A 80 15.44 -8.02 17.34
CA VAL A 80 16.21 -8.89 18.23
C VAL A 80 17.54 -9.17 17.56
N ASN A 81 18.62 -8.62 18.13
CA ASN A 81 19.98 -8.87 17.65
C ASN A 81 20.55 -10.17 18.21
N ILE A 82 20.01 -10.67 19.33
CA ILE A 82 20.49 -11.88 20.01
C ILE A 82 19.92 -13.12 19.31
N ARG A 83 20.79 -14.05 18.92
CA ARG A 83 20.40 -15.36 18.38
C ARG A 83 20.61 -16.41 19.46
N TYR A 84 19.53 -17.01 19.91
CA TYR A 84 19.57 -18.01 20.98
C TYR A 84 19.86 -19.40 20.42
N SER A 85 20.50 -20.25 21.23
CA SER A 85 20.65 -21.67 20.92
C SER A 85 19.30 -22.38 21.02
N PRO A 86 19.13 -23.56 20.39
CA PRO A 86 17.91 -24.35 20.51
C PRO A 86 17.52 -24.62 21.96
N GLN A 87 18.48 -24.97 22.82
CA GLN A 87 18.23 -25.24 24.24
C GLN A 87 17.76 -23.99 24.98
N ALA A 88 18.35 -22.83 24.71
CA ALA A 88 17.91 -21.58 25.33
C ALA A 88 16.49 -21.18 24.91
N LEU A 89 16.11 -21.47 23.65
CA LEU A 89 14.76 -21.23 23.16
C LEU A 89 13.73 -22.17 23.83
N GLU A 90 14.10 -23.42 24.11
CA GLU A 90 13.25 -24.37 24.82
C GLU A 90 13.02 -23.95 26.28
N GLU A 91 14.07 -23.53 26.97
CA GLU A 91 13.95 -22.97 28.33
C GLU A 91 13.10 -21.69 28.34
N ALA A 92 13.24 -20.85 27.31
CA ALA A 92 12.43 -19.64 27.19
C ALA A 92 10.92 -19.93 27.15
N ILE A 93 10.50 -20.99 26.43
CA ILE A 93 9.10 -21.41 26.33
C ILE A 93 8.56 -21.83 27.69
N LYS A 94 9.37 -22.48 28.53
CA LYS A 94 8.96 -22.93 29.87
C LYS A 94 8.64 -21.78 30.82
N LEU A 95 9.19 -20.58 30.57
CA LEU A 95 8.95 -19.39 31.40
C LEU A 95 7.54 -18.82 31.22
N ILE A 96 6.82 -19.20 30.15
CA ILE A 96 5.48 -18.69 29.89
C ILE A 96 4.49 -19.37 30.87
N PRO A 97 3.60 -18.63 31.55
CA PRO A 97 2.58 -19.21 32.41
C PRO A 97 1.68 -20.14 31.58
N ASP A 98 1.38 -21.33 32.14
CA ASP A 98 0.75 -22.48 31.47
C ASP A 98 1.56 -23.14 30.34
N GLY A 99 2.83 -22.75 30.19
CA GLY A 99 3.82 -23.34 29.30
C GLY A 99 3.38 -23.41 27.83
N ALA A 100 3.64 -24.56 27.24
CA ALA A 100 3.31 -24.96 25.88
C ALA A 100 1.89 -24.61 25.38
N ARG A 101 0.89 -24.74 26.27
CA ARG A 101 -0.53 -24.58 25.94
C ARG A 101 -0.91 -23.12 25.67
N PHE A 102 -0.22 -22.20 26.31
CA PHE A 102 -0.43 -20.76 26.12
C PHE A 102 0.18 -20.27 24.80
N PHE A 103 1.30 -20.89 24.39
CA PHE A 103 1.94 -20.63 23.10
C PHE A 103 1.05 -21.10 21.93
N SER A 104 0.27 -22.18 22.10
CA SER A 104 -0.38 -22.89 20.98
C SER A 104 -1.57 -22.20 20.31
N SER A 105 -2.29 -21.27 20.97
CA SER A 105 -3.46 -20.66 20.30
C SER A 105 -4.02 -19.33 20.83
N GLY A 106 -3.74 -18.95 22.07
CA GLY A 106 -4.27 -17.73 22.70
C GLY A 106 -3.30 -16.54 22.62
N LEU A 107 -2.07 -16.74 23.08
CA LEU A 107 -1.11 -15.66 23.30
C LEU A 107 -0.85 -14.80 22.04
N PHE A 108 -0.69 -15.41 20.87
CA PHE A 108 -0.46 -14.66 19.62
C PHE A 108 -1.65 -13.81 19.17
N LYS A 109 -2.86 -14.11 19.64
CA LYS A 109 -4.07 -13.32 19.40
C LYS A 109 -4.26 -12.26 20.47
N ASP A 110 -3.93 -12.60 21.71
CA ASP A 110 -4.09 -11.73 22.88
C ASP A 110 -3.08 -10.58 22.83
N VAL A 111 -1.85 -10.85 22.38
CA VAL A 111 -0.82 -9.84 22.21
C VAL A 111 -0.99 -9.11 20.87
N ARG A 112 -1.70 -7.98 20.91
CA ARG A 112 -1.93 -7.12 19.74
C ARG A 112 -0.65 -6.41 19.29
N ARG A 113 -0.51 -6.23 17.97
CA ARG A 113 0.58 -5.43 17.39
C ARG A 113 0.52 -3.98 17.93
N PRO A 114 1.62 -3.42 18.46
CA PRO A 114 1.63 -2.05 18.96
C PRO A 114 1.46 -1.03 17.81
N PRO A 115 0.80 0.11 18.05
CA PRO A 115 0.61 1.17 17.06
C PRO A 115 1.94 1.81 16.65
N ARG A 116 1.97 2.44 15.46
CA ARG A 116 3.18 3.02 14.86
C ARG A 116 3.86 4.12 15.69
N ARG A 117 3.12 4.76 16.60
CA ARG A 117 3.67 5.78 17.52
C ARG A 117 4.57 5.17 18.58
N ILE A 118 4.34 3.91 18.96
CA ILE A 118 5.18 3.20 19.91
C ILE A 118 6.42 2.70 19.19
N LYS A 119 7.59 2.95 19.77
CA LYS A 119 8.87 2.50 19.23
C LYS A 119 8.86 0.97 19.12
N ALA A 120 9.31 0.45 18.00
CA ALA A 120 9.59 -0.98 17.88
C ALA A 120 10.94 -1.28 18.56
N TYR A 121 10.90 -2.08 19.62
CA TYR A 121 12.08 -2.57 20.31
C TYR A 121 11.78 -3.96 20.87
N SER A 122 12.84 -4.70 21.17
CA SER A 122 12.75 -6.00 21.82
C SER A 122 13.94 -6.15 22.77
N ASP A 123 13.64 -6.46 24.03
CA ASP A 123 14.64 -6.57 25.10
C ASP A 123 15.28 -7.96 25.16
N GLY A 124 14.87 -8.88 24.28
CA GLY A 124 15.25 -10.29 24.38
C GLY A 124 14.39 -11.06 25.40
N ILE A 125 14.93 -12.16 25.90
CA ILE A 125 14.25 -13.02 26.89
C ILE A 125 14.48 -12.41 28.28
N VAL A 126 13.55 -11.55 28.69
CA VAL A 126 13.47 -10.93 30.03
C VAL A 126 12.19 -11.43 30.72
N HIS A 127 11.94 -11.00 31.96
CA HIS A 127 10.66 -11.26 32.64
C HIS A 127 9.47 -10.85 31.76
N ASP A 128 8.45 -11.71 31.66
CA ASP A 128 7.25 -11.54 30.81
C ASP A 128 7.52 -11.20 29.34
N TRP A 129 8.62 -11.70 28.77
CA TRP A 129 9.00 -11.42 27.38
C TRP A 129 7.91 -11.75 26.35
N TRP A 130 7.02 -12.69 26.67
CA TRP A 130 5.92 -13.13 25.83
C TRP A 130 4.82 -12.07 25.64
N LEU A 131 4.75 -11.05 26.51
CA LEU A 131 3.85 -9.91 26.36
C LEU A 131 4.33 -8.92 25.29
N ASN A 132 5.64 -8.91 24.99
CA ASN A 132 6.18 -8.05 23.95
C ASN A 132 5.96 -8.68 22.57
N TYR A 133 5.04 -8.10 21.79
CA TYR A 133 4.72 -8.50 20.43
C TYR A 133 5.96 -8.75 19.55
N TRP A 134 6.96 -7.86 19.60
CA TRP A 134 8.13 -7.96 18.74
C TRP A 134 9.08 -9.07 19.19
N THR A 135 9.27 -9.24 20.50
CA THR A 135 10.07 -10.33 21.06
C THR A 135 9.43 -11.68 20.76
N LEU A 136 8.12 -11.79 20.98
CA LEU A 136 7.33 -13.00 20.76
C LEU A 136 7.45 -13.52 19.32
N HIS A 137 7.23 -12.65 18.34
CA HIS A 137 7.35 -13.03 16.93
C HIS A 137 8.78 -13.28 16.48
N SER A 138 9.77 -12.63 17.09
CA SER A 138 11.18 -12.88 16.80
C SER A 138 11.62 -14.25 17.30
N ILE A 139 11.23 -14.63 18.51
CA ILE A 139 11.52 -15.96 19.09
C ILE A 139 10.80 -17.06 18.31
N ARG A 140 9.54 -16.85 17.91
CA ARG A 140 8.82 -17.77 17.01
C ARG A 140 9.58 -17.98 15.69
N TYR A 141 10.16 -16.92 15.13
CA TYR A 141 10.97 -17.04 13.92
C TYR A 141 12.26 -17.83 14.17
N GLN A 142 12.95 -17.60 15.30
CA GLN A 142 14.16 -18.37 15.65
C GLN A 142 13.84 -19.85 15.90
N LEU A 143 12.75 -20.17 16.60
CA LEU A 143 12.26 -21.53 16.79
C LEU A 143 11.98 -22.23 15.46
N LYS A 144 11.41 -21.52 14.47
CA LYS A 144 11.21 -22.04 13.12
C LYS A 144 12.53 -22.35 12.42
N LEU A 145 13.52 -21.48 12.54
CA LEU A 145 14.83 -21.69 11.93
C LEU A 145 15.57 -22.88 12.56
N CYS A 146 15.45 -23.04 13.88
CA CYS A 146 16.07 -24.12 14.63
C CYS A 146 15.24 -25.41 14.67
N HIS A 147 14.16 -25.52 13.88
CA HIS A 147 13.17 -26.58 13.98
C HIS A 147 13.79 -27.97 14.11
N ASN A 148 14.77 -28.34 13.28
CA ASN A 148 15.39 -29.66 13.30
C ASN A 148 16.06 -30.03 14.64
N HIS A 149 16.58 -29.04 15.36
CA HIS A 149 17.33 -29.22 16.60
C HIS A 149 16.48 -29.12 17.87
N LEU A 150 15.17 -28.91 17.72
CA LEU A 150 14.24 -28.84 18.84
C LEU A 150 13.74 -30.22 19.27
N ASN A 151 13.36 -30.32 20.54
CA ASN A 151 12.68 -31.45 21.13
C ASN A 151 11.31 -31.69 20.47
N LYS A 152 10.86 -32.96 20.49
CA LYS A 152 9.59 -33.37 19.85
C LYS A 152 8.38 -32.58 20.35
N GLU A 153 8.34 -32.28 21.65
CA GLU A 153 7.27 -31.50 22.26
C GLU A 153 7.24 -30.08 21.70
N THR A 154 8.37 -29.38 21.65
CA THR A 154 8.46 -28.03 21.09
C THR A 154 8.22 -27.95 19.59
N LYS A 155 8.59 -29.00 18.83
CA LYS A 155 8.25 -29.13 17.41
C LYS A 155 6.74 -29.18 17.21
N ARG A 156 6.06 -30.04 17.97
CA ARG A 156 4.61 -30.17 17.95
C ARG A 156 3.90 -28.84 18.25
N LEU A 157 4.38 -28.11 19.26
CA LEU A 157 3.83 -26.78 19.59
C LEU A 157 4.05 -25.75 18.48
N LEU A 158 5.19 -25.82 17.79
CA LEU A 158 5.47 -24.94 16.67
C LEU A 158 4.60 -25.25 15.44
N GLU A 159 4.28 -26.52 15.23
CA GLU A 159 3.35 -26.97 14.20
C GLU A 159 1.91 -26.52 14.49
N GLU A 160 1.46 -26.70 15.74
CA GLU A 160 0.15 -26.22 16.23
C GLU A 160 0.01 -24.68 16.14
N THR A 161 1.13 -23.96 16.25
CA THR A 161 1.19 -22.50 16.08
C THR A 161 1.57 -22.08 14.68
N SER A 162 1.70 -22.97 13.70
CA SER A 162 2.15 -22.58 12.37
C SER A 162 1.14 -21.64 11.72
N PRO A 163 1.57 -20.62 10.94
CA PRO A 163 0.68 -19.80 10.14
C PRO A 163 -0.20 -20.64 9.20
N GLU A 164 0.22 -21.86 8.87
CA GLU A 164 -0.57 -22.80 8.11
C GLU A 164 -1.78 -23.34 8.89
N GLU A 165 -1.71 -23.49 10.21
CA GLU A 165 -2.90 -23.80 11.03
C GLU A 165 -3.75 -22.56 11.33
N ASP A 166 -3.15 -21.38 11.54
CA ASP A 166 -3.89 -20.11 11.54
C ASP A 166 -4.58 -19.85 10.16
N ALA A 167 -3.98 -20.34 9.08
CA ALA A 167 -4.53 -20.33 7.73
C ALA A 167 -5.54 -21.47 7.49
N ARG A 168 -5.41 -22.64 8.11
CA ARG A 168 -6.44 -23.71 8.09
C ARG A 168 -7.65 -23.36 8.96
N ARG A 169 -7.47 -22.52 9.99
CA ARG A 169 -8.54 -21.83 10.72
C ARG A 169 -9.13 -20.64 9.97
N MET A 170 -8.67 -20.35 8.76
CA MET A 170 -9.46 -19.54 7.84
C MET A 170 -10.72 -20.33 7.56
N VAL A 171 -11.83 -19.83 8.09
CA VAL A 171 -13.16 -20.41 7.96
C VAL A 171 -13.47 -20.56 6.47
N SER A 172 -13.18 -21.73 5.90
CA SER A 172 -13.54 -22.06 4.51
C SER A 172 -15.01 -22.45 4.43
N ASN A 173 -15.51 -23.09 5.50
CA ASN A 173 -16.87 -23.63 5.61
C ASN A 173 -17.69 -22.83 6.64
N TYR A 174 -19.02 -22.90 6.54
CA TYR A 174 -19.91 -22.28 7.53
C TYR A 174 -20.07 -23.21 8.75
N ASP A 175 -19.04 -23.26 9.60
CA ASP A 175 -19.03 -24.11 10.80
C ASP A 175 -19.91 -23.53 11.94
N GLU A 176 -20.02 -24.29 13.04
CA GLU A 176 -21.04 -24.20 14.11
C GLU A 176 -21.30 -22.80 14.69
N TYR A 177 -20.31 -21.90 14.74
CA TYR A 177 -20.51 -20.51 15.17
C TYR A 177 -21.03 -19.63 14.04
N ARG A 178 -22.27 -19.89 13.61
CA ARG A 178 -22.92 -19.17 12.50
C ARG A 178 -23.13 -17.68 12.79
N MET A 179 -23.38 -17.33 14.06
CA MET A 179 -23.48 -15.95 14.53
C MET A 179 -22.37 -15.68 15.53
N TYR A 180 -21.66 -14.56 15.36
CA TYR A 180 -20.71 -14.06 16.33
C TYR A 180 -21.03 -12.59 16.63
N VAL A 181 -20.79 -12.17 17.87
CA VAL A 181 -20.91 -10.77 18.28
C VAL A 181 -19.51 -10.15 18.20
N ASP A 182 -19.42 -9.01 17.52
CA ASP A 182 -18.18 -8.25 17.40
C ASP A 182 -18.47 -6.77 17.60
N TYR A 183 -18.24 -6.29 18.82
CA TYR A 183 -18.44 -4.88 19.19
C TYR A 183 -17.35 -3.96 18.60
N GLU A 184 -16.19 -4.50 18.22
CA GLU A 184 -15.09 -3.71 17.66
C GLU A 184 -15.18 -3.56 16.13
N GLU A 185 -16.14 -4.25 15.49
CA GLU A 185 -16.34 -4.30 14.03
C GLU A 185 -15.10 -4.77 13.23
N THR A 186 -14.11 -5.41 13.88
CA THR A 186 -12.86 -5.81 13.21
C THR A 186 -12.89 -7.23 12.66
N LYS A 187 -13.65 -8.13 13.27
CA LYS A 187 -13.71 -9.56 12.94
C LYS A 187 -14.37 -9.78 11.58
N LEU A 188 -15.45 -9.07 11.28
CA LEU A 188 -16.14 -9.18 9.98
C LEU A 188 -15.26 -8.68 8.83
N ALA A 189 -14.58 -7.55 9.01
CA ALA A 189 -13.68 -7.00 8.00
C ALA A 189 -12.44 -7.88 7.77
N ARG A 190 -11.98 -8.59 8.81
CA ARG A 190 -10.82 -9.51 8.74
C ARG A 190 -11.20 -10.92 8.32
N ASP A 191 -12.48 -11.29 8.31
CA ASP A 191 -12.95 -12.62 7.92
C ASP A 191 -12.37 -12.97 6.54
N HIS A 192 -11.82 -14.18 6.43
CA HIS A 192 -11.24 -14.67 5.20
C HIS A 192 -12.29 -14.71 4.08
N ARG A 193 -13.52 -15.13 4.39
CA ARG A 193 -14.63 -15.19 3.41
C ARG A 193 -14.99 -13.82 2.85
N SER A 194 -15.08 -12.81 3.72
CA SER A 194 -15.36 -11.42 3.33
C SER A 194 -14.26 -10.88 2.40
N ARG A 195 -12.98 -11.09 2.77
CA ARG A 195 -11.83 -10.70 1.94
C ARG A 195 -11.80 -11.46 0.61
N TRP A 196 -12.08 -12.76 0.63
CA TRP A 196 -12.13 -13.61 -0.56
C TRP A 196 -13.18 -13.13 -1.57
N ILE A 197 -14.40 -12.83 -1.11
CA ILE A 197 -15.47 -12.28 -1.96
C ILE A 197 -15.04 -10.94 -2.56
N ASN A 198 -14.44 -10.05 -1.77
CA ASN A 198 -13.98 -8.75 -2.27
C ASN A 198 -12.89 -8.89 -3.34
N VAL A 199 -11.95 -9.83 -3.15
CA VAL A 199 -10.95 -10.15 -4.18
C VAL A 199 -11.64 -10.68 -5.44
N HIS A 200 -12.58 -11.62 -5.34
CA HIS A 200 -13.32 -12.13 -6.51
C HIS A 200 -14.10 -11.04 -7.25
N ARG A 201 -14.77 -10.13 -6.53
CA ARG A 201 -15.45 -8.96 -7.14
C ARG A 201 -14.47 -8.08 -7.90
N SER A 202 -13.27 -7.85 -7.34
CA SER A 202 -12.23 -7.07 -8.03
C SER A 202 -11.70 -7.79 -9.27
N LEU A 203 -11.49 -9.11 -9.19
CA LEU A 203 -11.03 -9.93 -10.31
C LEU A 203 -12.03 -9.92 -11.47
N GLN A 204 -13.32 -10.07 -11.16
CA GLN A 204 -14.38 -10.04 -12.16
C GLN A 204 -14.61 -8.62 -12.72
N GLY A 205 -14.40 -7.58 -11.90
CA GLY A 205 -14.50 -6.19 -12.33
C GLY A 205 -13.39 -5.74 -13.28
N MET A 206 -12.30 -6.50 -13.39
CA MET A 206 -11.23 -6.23 -14.36
C MET A 206 -11.68 -6.55 -15.79
N SER A 207 -12.18 -5.54 -16.50
CA SER A 207 -12.74 -5.65 -17.85
C SER A 207 -11.84 -5.11 -18.96
N THR A 208 -10.55 -4.90 -18.70
CA THR A 208 -9.60 -4.34 -19.69
C THR A 208 -9.56 -5.18 -20.97
N LYS A 209 -9.50 -6.51 -20.85
CA LYS A 209 -9.56 -7.43 -21.99
C LYS A 209 -10.90 -7.41 -22.73
N ILE A 210 -12.00 -7.18 -22.03
CA ILE A 210 -13.34 -7.06 -22.64
C ILE A 210 -13.40 -5.80 -23.50
N LYS A 211 -12.86 -4.67 -23.00
CA LYS A 211 -12.78 -3.42 -23.78
C LYS A 211 -11.91 -3.58 -25.02
N GLN A 212 -10.74 -4.21 -24.89
CA GLN A 212 -9.86 -4.52 -26.02
C GLN A 212 -10.54 -5.43 -27.05
N SER A 213 -11.21 -6.49 -26.61
CA SER A 213 -11.96 -7.38 -27.51
C SER A 213 -13.09 -6.65 -28.23
N ASN A 214 -13.78 -5.72 -27.56
CA ASN A 214 -14.80 -4.89 -28.21
C ASN A 214 -14.22 -3.97 -29.28
N GLU A 215 -13.02 -3.41 -29.06
CA GLU A 215 -12.32 -2.62 -30.08
C GLU A 215 -11.87 -3.50 -31.25
N GLU A 216 -11.27 -4.66 -30.99
CA GLU A 216 -10.90 -5.64 -32.02
C GLU A 216 -12.09 -6.06 -32.88
N ASN A 217 -13.25 -6.32 -32.25
CA ASN A 217 -14.48 -6.65 -32.97
C ASN A 217 -14.95 -5.51 -33.88
N ARG A 218 -14.81 -4.26 -33.45
CA ARG A 218 -15.12 -3.09 -34.30
C ARG A 218 -14.18 -3.06 -35.51
N TYR A 219 -12.88 -3.22 -35.30
CA TYR A 219 -11.90 -3.25 -36.40
C TYR A 219 -12.13 -4.43 -37.35
N TYR A 220 -12.48 -5.60 -36.80
CA TYR A 220 -12.77 -6.80 -37.59
C TYR A 220 -14.01 -6.63 -38.48
N ALA A 221 -15.05 -5.96 -37.99
CA ALA A 221 -16.24 -5.66 -38.78
C ALA A 221 -15.91 -4.79 -40.02
N HIS A 222 -15.02 -3.81 -39.87
CA HIS A 222 -14.56 -2.99 -40.98
C HIS A 222 -13.67 -3.78 -41.95
N LYS A 223 -12.74 -4.58 -41.42
CA LYS A 223 -11.87 -5.44 -42.23
C LYS A 223 -12.68 -6.44 -43.06
N LYS A 224 -13.68 -7.08 -42.46
CA LYS A 224 -14.57 -8.02 -43.15
C LYS A 224 -15.30 -7.36 -44.33
N LYS A 225 -15.84 -6.15 -44.15
CA LYS A 225 -16.49 -5.40 -45.24
C LYS A 225 -15.52 -5.07 -46.38
N GLN A 226 -14.26 -4.73 -46.04
CA GLN A 226 -13.23 -4.47 -47.04
C GLN A 226 -12.88 -5.74 -47.83
N ASP A 227 -12.69 -6.86 -47.15
CA ASP A 227 -12.38 -8.16 -47.77
C ASP A 227 -13.55 -8.65 -48.63
N GLU A 228 -14.79 -8.49 -48.17
CA GLU A 228 -16.01 -8.77 -48.93
C GLU A 228 -16.07 -7.92 -50.21
N PHE A 229 -15.76 -6.62 -50.10
CA PHE A 229 -15.73 -5.72 -51.25
C PHE A 229 -14.67 -6.15 -52.28
N TRP A 230 -13.49 -6.57 -51.82
CA TRP A 230 -12.43 -7.10 -52.68
C TRP A 230 -12.82 -8.40 -53.36
N SER A 231 -13.43 -9.33 -52.62
CA SER A 231 -13.94 -10.58 -53.17
C SER A 231 -15.05 -10.33 -54.20
N ALA A 232 -16.01 -9.45 -53.90
CA ALA A 232 -17.09 -9.08 -54.81
C ALA A 232 -16.56 -8.44 -56.10
N ARG A 233 -15.57 -7.54 -56.00
CA ARG A 233 -14.89 -6.95 -57.16
C ARG A 233 -14.22 -8.02 -58.03
N LYS A 234 -13.51 -8.97 -57.42
CA LYS A 234 -12.86 -10.08 -58.14
C LYS A 234 -13.88 -10.96 -58.85
N ILE A 235 -14.99 -11.30 -58.19
CA ILE A 235 -16.08 -12.09 -58.78
C ILE A 235 -16.71 -11.34 -59.96
N LEU A 236 -16.97 -10.04 -59.81
CA LEU A 236 -17.54 -9.22 -60.88
C LEU A 236 -16.61 -9.19 -62.10
N ILE A 237 -15.31 -8.93 -61.90
CA ILE A 237 -14.33 -8.92 -62.99
C ILE A 237 -14.28 -10.28 -63.71
N ASN A 238 -14.25 -11.39 -62.96
CA ASN A 238 -14.22 -12.72 -63.54
C ASN A 238 -15.48 -13.05 -64.36
N ARG A 239 -16.66 -12.62 -63.88
CA ARG A 239 -17.92 -12.76 -64.63
C ARG A 239 -17.93 -11.91 -65.90
N VAL A 240 -17.43 -10.67 -65.83
CA VAL A 240 -17.30 -9.79 -67.00
C VAL A 240 -16.34 -10.41 -68.04
N LYS A 241 -15.19 -10.94 -67.61
CA LYS A 241 -14.28 -11.69 -68.50
C LYS A 241 -14.99 -12.89 -69.16
N ALA A 242 -15.73 -13.68 -68.38
CA ALA A 242 -16.47 -14.84 -68.90
C ALA A 242 -17.57 -14.46 -69.91
N MET A 243 -18.37 -13.44 -69.63
CA MET A 243 -19.40 -12.92 -70.54
C MET A 243 -18.81 -12.40 -71.86
N ARG A 244 -17.62 -11.80 -71.80
CA ARG A 244 -16.91 -11.36 -73.00
C ARG A 244 -16.35 -12.54 -73.79
N HIS A 245 -15.79 -13.56 -73.14
CA HIS A 245 -15.38 -14.79 -73.82
C HIS A 245 -16.54 -15.54 -74.49
N SER A 246 -17.76 -15.46 -73.96
CA SER A 246 -18.95 -16.02 -74.59
C SER A 246 -19.53 -15.17 -75.73
N GLY A 247 -18.88 -14.06 -76.10
CA GLY A 247 -19.28 -13.21 -77.23
C GLY A 247 -20.44 -12.26 -76.94
N SER A 248 -20.78 -12.02 -75.67
CA SER A 248 -21.83 -11.05 -75.33
C SER A 248 -21.29 -9.61 -75.32
N ASP A 249 -21.89 -8.74 -76.12
CA ASP A 249 -21.54 -7.32 -76.19
C ASP A 249 -22.22 -6.51 -75.10
N VAL A 250 -21.79 -6.72 -73.84
CA VAL A 250 -22.30 -5.95 -72.71
C VAL A 250 -21.69 -4.55 -72.72
N SER A 251 -22.53 -3.52 -72.82
CA SER A 251 -22.11 -2.11 -72.72
C SER A 251 -21.76 -1.74 -71.29
N SER A 252 -20.89 -0.75 -71.09
CA SER A 252 -20.56 -0.25 -69.73
C SER A 252 -21.76 0.36 -69.00
N ALA A 253 -22.80 0.78 -69.73
CA ALA A 253 -24.04 1.28 -69.16
C ALA A 253 -24.90 0.19 -68.50
N ASP A 254 -24.74 -1.07 -68.92
CA ASP A 254 -25.52 -2.21 -68.42
C ASP A 254 -24.87 -2.87 -67.20
N LEU A 255 -23.67 -2.45 -66.84
CA LEU A 255 -22.96 -2.95 -65.65
C LEU A 255 -23.39 -2.18 -64.39
N PRO A 256 -23.44 -2.85 -63.22
CA PRO A 256 -23.81 -2.22 -61.95
C PRO A 256 -22.82 -1.14 -61.49
N VAL A 257 -21.63 -1.08 -62.08
CA VAL A 257 -20.65 -0.02 -61.86
C VAL A 257 -20.54 0.81 -63.15
N PRO A 258 -21.20 1.97 -63.23
CA PRO A 258 -21.38 2.70 -64.50
C PRO A 258 -20.08 3.28 -65.07
N THR A 259 -19.05 3.44 -64.24
CA THR A 259 -17.72 3.94 -64.62
C THR A 259 -16.75 2.82 -65.03
N PHE A 260 -17.20 1.56 -65.06
CA PHE A 260 -16.35 0.41 -65.33
C PHE A 260 -15.97 0.32 -66.81
N ARG A 261 -14.68 0.48 -67.12
CA ARG A 261 -14.14 0.36 -68.49
C ARG A 261 -13.71 -1.08 -68.77
N ILE A 262 -14.50 -1.80 -69.56
CA ILE A 262 -14.28 -3.24 -69.85
C ILE A 262 -12.94 -3.48 -70.57
N ARG A 263 -12.59 -2.63 -71.55
CA ARG A 263 -11.35 -2.76 -72.35
C ARG A 263 -10.06 -2.73 -71.52
N ALA A 264 -10.08 -2.13 -70.34
CA ALA A 264 -8.89 -2.02 -69.48
C ALA A 264 -8.47 -3.36 -68.86
N PHE A 265 -9.32 -4.40 -68.92
CA PHE A 265 -9.06 -5.72 -68.35
C PHE A 265 -8.73 -6.79 -69.41
N GLU A 266 -8.46 -6.35 -70.65
CA GLU A 266 -8.12 -7.19 -71.81
C GLU A 266 -6.61 -7.49 -71.93
N LEU A 267 -5.76 -6.77 -71.18
CA LEU A 267 -4.30 -6.95 -71.18
C LEU A 267 -3.87 -7.76 -69.95
N GLU A 268 -4.16 -9.05 -69.99
CA GLU A 268 -3.44 -10.17 -69.32
C GLU A 268 -4.04 -11.50 -69.76
#